data_AF-A0AA90SI47-F1
#
_entry.id   AF-A0AA90SI47-F1
#
_cell.length_a   1.000
_cell.length_b   1.000
_cell.length_c   1.000
_cell.angle_alpha   90.00
_cell.angle_beta   90.00
_cell.angle_gamma   90.00
#
_symmetry.space_group_name_H-M   'P 1'
#
loop_
_entity.id
_entity.type
_entity.pdbx_description
1 polymer ?
#
loop_
_entity_poly.entity_id
_entity_poly.type
_entity_poly.pdbx_seq_one_letter_code
_entity_poly.pdbx_strand_id
1 'polypeptide(L)'
;MELKNQYEMHGILNATTVHKYKGGMAKYIEKNHGSISAFCDANGLSYLFRSNKNNWTEEKAKIGLQSIYQEVGLFSTSELMARNSGLEKYLRTKAGGVREFCEKNGLSHILKKPKVHNWTAEKALDIVKTIHKEYKKPVGINLLTKSGYGGLYQWATKQYGSYKEFIIQHELIEYTSYQNNWTDALCFRLIKDQFILNGGVFNPEIIKSKYKGAHAYIYNKHGSFENFLNTYDLQDYVEINNTIYTDEIVQTKIKEAFTLFGEKVYSSWLHENGFSGTAIYLTKIGEGSFINGAIKLGLTDFVISRHTDWTEELVLEKINEMLEKKGEALIKADFVNYKLSGMRDWIIKNYGGIKEFFEKHNRANDFVNMKHIGMELWAFGLQFEELAKEAIELIFEHVSYNKWIDNVRPDFIINEDLWIDSKLSSFAYFTDDTVKKYTARHECKELWLLYLRGHKFNHGREDVKLIDIKDWYVDLIKLGRRDLVEKFDDLREKVYEKERIDGKRIHI
;
A
#
# COMPACT_ATOMS: atom_id res chain seq x y z
N MET A 1 25.33 10.16 44.24
CA MET A 1 25.51 9.03 43.30
C MET A 1 24.15 8.48 42.85
N GLU A 2 23.30 7.98 43.75
CA GLU A 2 21.95 7.51 43.46
C GLU A 2 21.09 8.48 42.61
N LEU A 3 21.05 9.78 42.98
CA LEU A 3 20.33 10.81 42.21
C LEU A 3 20.88 10.99 40.78
N LYS A 4 22.19 10.78 40.57
CA LYS A 4 22.81 10.88 39.25
C LYS A 4 22.38 9.69 38.37
N ASN A 5 22.38 8.48 38.93
CA ASN A 5 21.89 7.29 38.24
C ASN A 5 20.41 7.42 37.85
N GLN A 6 19.59 8.03 38.72
CA GLN A 6 18.17 8.28 38.41
C GLN A 6 17.97 9.28 37.28
N TYR A 7 18.81 10.32 37.20
CA TYR A 7 18.82 11.25 36.08
C TYR A 7 19.20 10.56 34.76
N GLU A 8 20.22 9.70 34.81
CA GLU A 8 20.66 8.92 33.65
C GLU A 8 19.57 7.93 33.17
N MET A 9 18.81 7.33 34.10
CA MET A 9 17.72 6.40 33.77
C MET A 9 16.42 7.06 33.27
N HIS A 10 16.03 8.20 33.83
CA HIS A 10 14.69 8.77 33.62
C HIS A 10 14.71 10.18 32.99
N GLY A 11 15.90 10.74 32.75
CA GLY A 11 16.06 12.12 32.32
C GLY A 11 15.82 13.09 33.48
N ILE A 12 15.01 14.12 33.24
CA ILE A 12 14.85 15.27 34.16
C ILE A 12 14.35 14.84 35.54
N LEU A 13 15.12 15.19 36.57
CA LEU A 13 14.68 15.13 37.96
C LEU A 13 13.99 16.45 38.35
N ASN A 14 12.79 16.34 38.90
CA ASN A 14 12.17 17.42 39.64
C ASN A 14 11.80 16.90 41.04
N ALA A 15 11.44 17.81 41.95
CA ALA A 15 11.12 17.45 43.33
C ALA A 15 9.98 16.40 43.39
N THR A 16 9.02 16.49 42.48
CA THR A 16 7.92 15.54 42.33
C THR A 16 8.40 14.15 41.93
N THR A 17 9.36 14.03 41.01
CA THR A 17 9.96 12.77 40.60
C THR A 17 10.72 12.11 41.77
N VAL A 18 11.52 12.89 42.52
CA VAL A 18 12.27 12.35 43.67
C VAL A 18 11.32 11.89 44.78
N HIS A 19 10.26 12.66 45.06
CA HIS A 19 9.21 12.26 46.01
C HIS A 19 8.44 11.01 45.54
N LYS A 20 8.11 10.93 44.25
CA LYS A 20 7.30 9.84 43.67
C LYS A 20 8.02 8.49 43.67
N TYR A 21 9.32 8.47 43.37
CA TYR A 21 10.07 7.21 43.20
C TYR A 21 10.85 6.79 44.44
N LYS A 22 11.22 7.72 45.33
CA LYS A 22 12.02 7.45 46.54
C LYS A 22 11.68 8.41 47.69
N GLY A 23 10.44 8.39 48.17
CA GLY A 23 9.98 9.26 49.26
C GLY A 23 10.86 9.23 50.53
N GLY A 24 11.52 8.12 50.83
CA GLY A 24 12.50 8.04 51.93
C GLY A 24 13.76 8.89 51.71
N MET A 25 14.26 8.94 50.48
CA MET A 25 15.42 9.76 50.10
C MET A 25 15.07 11.25 50.11
N ALA A 26 13.89 11.61 49.60
CA ALA A 26 13.40 12.99 49.64
C ALA A 26 13.32 13.52 51.08
N LYS A 27 12.73 12.73 51.99
CA LYS A 27 12.63 13.07 53.43
C LYS A 27 13.99 13.19 54.10
N TYR A 28 14.93 12.30 53.79
CA TYR A 28 16.29 12.38 54.32
C TYR A 28 16.99 13.67 53.89
N ILE A 29 16.87 14.02 52.60
CA ILE A 29 17.47 15.23 52.05
C ILE A 29 16.84 16.49 52.65
N GLU A 30 15.50 16.55 52.72
CA GLU A 30 14.79 17.68 53.32
C GLU A 30 15.14 17.84 54.81
N LYS A 31 15.27 16.75 55.56
CA LYS A 31 15.66 16.79 56.99
C LYS A 31 17.07 17.34 57.20
N ASN A 32 18.04 16.97 56.37
CA ASN A 32 19.45 17.31 56.59
C ASN A 32 19.91 18.56 55.84
N HIS A 33 19.22 18.93 54.76
CA HIS A 33 19.65 20.02 53.86
C HIS A 33 18.53 21.03 53.59
N GLY A 34 17.39 20.90 54.27
CA GLY A 34 16.24 21.81 54.18
C GLY A 34 15.39 21.62 52.91
N SER A 35 16.03 21.45 51.75
CA SER A 35 15.34 21.15 50.49
C SER A 35 16.23 20.34 49.56
N ILE A 36 15.60 19.63 48.62
CA ILE A 36 16.34 18.90 47.58
C ILE A 36 17.13 19.86 46.69
N SER A 37 16.64 21.08 46.46
CA SER A 37 17.38 22.13 45.72
C SER A 37 18.67 22.52 46.45
N ALA A 38 18.58 22.82 47.76
CA ALA A 38 19.73 23.22 48.55
C ALA A 38 20.78 22.10 48.66
N PHE A 39 20.33 20.85 48.77
CA PHE A 39 21.22 19.68 48.69
C PHE A 39 21.94 19.61 47.35
N CYS A 40 21.21 19.78 46.24
CA CYS A 40 21.81 19.76 44.91
C CYS A 40 22.83 20.88 44.71
N ASP A 41 22.52 22.10 45.16
CA ASP A 41 23.44 23.25 45.09
C ASP A 41 24.71 23.02 45.92
N ALA A 42 24.56 22.52 47.15
CA ALA A 42 25.69 22.21 48.04
C ALA A 42 26.60 21.08 47.51
N ASN A 43 26.10 20.25 46.59
CA ASN A 43 26.82 19.10 46.04
C ASN A 43 27.14 19.25 44.55
N GLY A 44 26.99 20.44 43.96
CA GLY A 44 27.28 20.68 42.54
C GLY A 44 26.36 19.93 41.57
N LEU A 45 25.17 19.53 42.03
CA LEU A 45 24.14 18.80 41.29
C LEU A 45 23.00 19.70 40.80
N SER A 46 23.18 21.03 40.81
CA SER A 46 22.16 22.00 40.41
C SER A 46 21.62 21.75 38.99
N TYR A 47 22.46 21.20 38.09
CA TYR A 47 22.08 20.82 36.73
C TYR A 47 21.04 19.68 36.68
N LEU A 48 20.89 18.91 37.76
CA LEU A 48 19.92 17.80 37.84
C LEU A 48 18.50 18.29 38.14
N PHE A 49 18.32 19.50 38.68
CA PHE A 49 17.01 19.98 39.16
C PHE A 49 16.46 21.14 38.32
N ARG A 50 15.24 20.96 37.79
CA ARG A 50 14.42 22.08 37.32
C ARG A 50 13.86 22.84 38.53
N SER A 51 14.61 23.80 39.07
CA SER A 51 14.01 24.76 40.01
C SER A 51 13.05 25.67 39.24
N ASN A 52 11.79 25.74 39.68
CA ASN A 52 10.72 26.54 39.07
C ASN A 52 10.89 28.05 39.28
N LYS A 53 12.07 28.52 39.71
CA LYS A 53 12.37 29.95 39.92
C LYS A 53 13.83 30.25 39.58
N ASN A 54 14.26 29.97 38.36
CA ASN A 54 15.40 30.70 37.85
C ASN A 54 14.98 32.17 37.69
N ASN A 55 15.51 33.04 38.57
CA ASN A 55 15.45 34.49 38.41
C ASN A 55 16.29 34.86 37.19
N TRP A 56 15.74 34.62 36.00
CA TRP A 56 16.32 34.98 34.73
C TRP A 56 16.33 36.50 34.61
N THR A 57 17.53 37.05 34.48
CA THR A 57 17.77 38.42 34.03
C THR A 57 18.19 38.37 32.58
N GLU A 58 18.14 39.51 31.88
CA GLU A 58 18.63 39.62 30.50
C GLU A 58 20.09 39.16 30.40
N GLU A 59 20.95 39.54 31.35
CA GLU A 59 22.35 39.09 31.39
C GLU A 59 22.51 37.57 31.59
N LYS A 60 21.74 36.98 32.51
CA LYS A 60 21.77 35.52 32.71
C LYS A 60 21.26 34.77 31.49
N ALA A 61 20.27 35.30 30.80
CA ALA A 61 19.76 34.72 29.57
C ALA A 61 20.80 34.77 28.44
N LYS A 62 21.55 35.88 28.33
CA LYS A 62 22.66 36.04 27.38
C LYS A 62 23.77 35.01 27.63
N ILE A 63 24.24 34.91 28.88
CA ILE A 63 25.26 33.92 29.28
C ILE A 63 24.77 32.49 29.03
N GLY A 64 23.51 32.20 29.39
CA GLY A 64 22.92 30.88 29.17
C GLY A 64 22.86 30.48 27.70
N LEU A 65 22.46 31.40 26.82
CA LEU A 65 22.45 31.17 25.37
C LEU A 65 23.85 30.95 24.80
N GLN A 66 24.84 31.74 25.24
CA GLN A 66 26.23 31.58 24.82
C GLN A 66 26.85 30.27 25.30
N SER A 67 26.55 29.85 26.53
CA SER A 67 27.01 28.57 27.08
C SER A 67 26.44 27.40 26.27
N ILE A 68 25.15 27.43 25.93
CA ILE A 68 24.54 26.41 25.06
C ILE A 68 25.21 26.43 23.67
N TYR A 69 25.48 27.61 23.11
CA TYR A 69 26.17 27.73 21.82
C TYR A 69 27.59 27.14 21.85
N GLN A 70 28.35 27.37 22.92
CA GLN A 70 29.68 26.78 23.09
C GLN A 70 29.62 25.25 23.20
N GLU A 71 28.57 24.71 23.82
CA GLU A 71 28.40 23.27 24.00
C GLU A 71 27.99 22.54 22.72
N VAL A 72 27.05 23.10 21.94
CA VAL A 72 26.43 22.39 20.80
C VAL A 72 26.53 23.09 19.45
N GLY A 73 27.21 24.24 19.39
CA GLY A 73 27.19 25.10 18.23
C GLY A 73 25.81 25.69 17.98
N LEU A 74 25.48 25.92 16.71
CA LEU A 74 24.19 26.50 16.32
C LEU A 74 23.03 25.65 16.84
N PHE A 75 22.00 26.27 17.41
CA PHE A 75 20.80 25.56 17.88
C PHE A 75 19.51 26.24 17.44
N SER A 76 18.44 25.45 17.33
CA SER A 76 17.08 25.90 17.11
C SER A 76 16.37 26.22 18.43
N THR A 77 15.26 26.95 18.36
CA THR A 77 14.36 27.19 19.50
C THR A 77 13.87 25.90 20.15
N SER A 78 13.61 24.86 19.36
CA SER A 78 13.21 23.54 19.86
C SER A 78 14.33 22.85 20.65
N GLU A 79 15.57 22.94 20.16
CA GLU A 79 16.75 22.41 20.87
C GLU A 79 17.01 23.19 22.17
N LEU A 80 16.81 24.51 22.16
CA LEU A 80 16.86 25.32 23.38
C LEU A 80 15.78 24.91 24.38
N MET A 81 14.55 24.68 23.94
CA MET A 81 13.46 24.21 24.80
C MET A 81 13.79 22.85 25.45
N ALA A 82 14.38 21.93 24.67
CA ALA A 82 14.77 20.61 25.17
C ALA A 82 15.87 20.70 26.23
N ARG A 83 16.88 21.56 26.01
CA ARG A 83 18.05 21.72 26.89
C ARG A 83 17.78 22.60 28.10
N ASN A 84 17.13 23.74 27.89
CA ASN A 84 16.87 24.73 28.91
C ASN A 84 15.49 25.37 28.74
N SER A 85 14.45 24.57 28.97
CA SER A 85 13.05 25.02 28.96
C SER A 85 12.76 26.24 29.85
N GLY A 86 13.52 26.44 30.93
CA GLY A 86 13.39 27.62 31.80
C GLY A 86 13.83 28.90 31.09
N LEU A 87 14.98 28.85 30.41
CA LEU A 87 15.50 29.95 29.60
C LEU A 87 14.57 30.24 28.41
N GLU A 88 14.15 29.21 27.67
CA GLU A 88 13.20 29.38 26.56
C GLU A 88 11.92 30.08 27.03
N LYS A 89 11.33 29.60 28.14
CA LYS A 89 10.11 30.18 28.69
C LYS A 89 10.30 31.64 29.09
N TYR A 90 11.42 31.98 29.73
CA TYR A 90 11.75 33.37 30.05
C TYR A 90 11.81 34.22 28.79
N LEU A 91 12.58 33.79 27.78
CA LEU A 91 12.75 34.52 26.53
C LEU A 91 11.39 34.75 25.84
N ARG A 92 10.56 33.71 25.76
CA ARG A 92 9.22 33.78 25.17
C ARG A 92 8.24 34.68 25.92
N THR A 93 8.30 34.71 27.25
CA THR A 93 7.29 35.41 28.07
C THR A 93 7.70 36.80 28.53
N LYS A 94 8.99 37.10 28.58
CA LYS A 94 9.54 38.34 29.12
C LYS A 94 10.45 39.11 28.17
N ALA A 95 10.90 38.48 27.08
CA ALA A 95 11.93 39.05 26.22
C ALA A 95 11.55 39.07 24.72
N GLY A 96 10.24 39.04 24.42
CA GLY A 96 9.69 39.03 23.05
C GLY A 96 9.77 37.66 22.36
N GLY A 97 10.85 36.93 22.59
CA GLY A 97 11.08 35.62 22.04
C GLY A 97 12.56 35.36 21.90
N VAL A 98 12.95 34.11 21.64
CA VAL A 98 14.36 33.74 21.51
C VAL A 98 15.04 34.52 20.37
N ARG A 99 14.34 34.70 19.24
CA ARG A 99 14.89 35.38 18.07
C ARG A 99 15.05 36.88 18.29
N GLU A 100 14.00 37.55 18.74
CA GLU A 100 14.01 38.99 19.03
C GLU A 100 15.03 39.33 20.12
N PHE A 101 15.14 38.46 21.14
CA PHE A 101 16.17 38.61 22.16
C PHE A 101 17.58 38.49 21.57
N CYS A 102 17.83 37.49 20.72
CA CYS A 102 19.11 37.31 20.07
C CYS A 102 19.44 38.47 19.14
N GLU A 103 18.48 39.00 18.39
CA GLU A 103 18.65 40.17 17.53
C GLU A 103 18.98 41.43 18.34
N LYS A 104 18.21 41.70 19.40
CA LYS A 104 18.44 42.81 20.32
C LYS A 104 19.84 42.77 20.96
N ASN A 105 20.35 41.57 21.25
CA ASN A 105 21.60 41.37 21.98
C ASN A 105 22.81 41.00 21.10
N GLY A 106 22.69 41.10 19.77
CA GLY A 106 23.81 40.76 18.85
C GLY A 106 24.18 39.27 18.81
N LEU A 107 23.28 38.40 19.26
CA LEU A 107 23.46 36.95 19.33
C LEU A 107 22.83 36.20 18.16
N SER A 108 22.35 36.87 17.11
CA SER A 108 21.67 36.19 15.98
C SER A 108 22.51 35.09 15.32
N HIS A 109 23.84 35.15 15.46
CA HIS A 109 24.78 34.16 14.93
C HIS A 109 24.73 32.81 15.64
N ILE A 110 24.11 32.69 16.82
CA ILE A 110 24.05 31.41 17.57
C ILE A 110 22.85 30.55 17.21
N LEU A 111 21.85 31.13 16.54
CA LEU A 111 20.63 30.42 16.17
C LEU A 111 20.81 29.75 14.81
N LYS A 112 20.38 28.49 14.70
CA LYS A 112 20.16 27.87 13.39
C LYS A 112 19.18 28.75 12.63
N LYS A 113 19.57 29.20 11.43
CA LYS A 113 18.63 29.84 10.51
C LYS A 113 17.46 28.86 10.33
N PRO A 114 16.20 29.31 10.46
CA PRO A 114 15.06 28.48 10.10
C PRO A 114 15.31 27.97 8.69
N LYS A 115 15.17 26.67 8.46
CA LYS A 115 15.13 26.17 7.08
C LYS A 115 13.93 26.84 6.43
N VAL A 116 14.18 27.87 5.63
CA VAL A 116 13.15 28.51 4.82
C VAL A 116 12.83 27.48 3.74
N HIS A 117 11.81 26.69 4.03
CA HIS A 117 11.30 25.76 3.06
C HIS A 117 10.36 26.54 2.15
N ASN A 118 10.68 26.58 0.86
CA ASN A 118 9.65 26.76 -0.16
C ASN A 118 8.75 25.53 -0.04
N TRP A 119 7.53 25.75 0.44
CA TRP A 119 6.53 24.72 0.69
C TRP A 119 5.71 24.49 -0.56
N THR A 120 5.68 23.25 -1.02
CA THR A 120 4.68 22.73 -1.96
C THR A 120 3.86 21.65 -1.25
N ALA A 121 2.71 21.29 -1.83
CA ALA A 121 1.91 20.19 -1.33
C ALA A 121 2.71 18.87 -1.29
N GLU A 122 3.42 18.52 -2.38
CA GLU A 122 4.17 17.25 -2.42
C GLU A 122 5.26 17.19 -1.35
N LYS A 123 5.95 18.32 -1.12
CA LYS A 123 7.01 18.38 -0.11
C LYS A 123 6.45 18.28 1.30
N ALA A 124 5.31 18.91 1.58
CA ALA A 124 4.67 18.80 2.88
C ALA A 124 4.18 17.37 3.15
N LEU A 125 3.59 16.73 2.13
CA LEU A 125 3.20 15.32 2.12
C LEU A 125 4.38 14.39 2.47
N ASP A 126 5.49 14.54 1.74
CA ASP A 126 6.69 13.69 1.92
C ASP A 126 7.30 13.84 3.31
N ILE A 127 7.36 15.08 3.82
CA ILE A 127 7.84 15.37 5.19
C ILE A 127 6.95 14.69 6.25
N VAL A 128 5.62 14.78 6.13
CA VAL A 128 4.72 14.11 7.09
C VAL A 128 4.93 12.60 7.06
N LYS A 129 5.01 11.99 5.87
CA LYS A 129 5.26 10.54 5.73
C LYS A 129 6.61 10.12 6.29
N THR A 130 7.66 10.92 6.04
CA THR A 130 9.01 10.66 6.54
C THR A 130 9.07 10.73 8.06
N ILE A 131 8.50 11.79 8.66
CA ILE A 131 8.46 11.91 10.13
C ILE A 131 7.68 10.75 10.74
N HIS A 132 6.54 10.36 10.16
CA HIS A 132 5.80 9.22 10.67
C HIS A 132 6.62 7.92 10.58
N LYS A 133 7.31 7.69 9.45
CA LYS A 133 8.16 6.51 9.24
C LYS A 133 9.32 6.45 10.23
N GLU A 134 9.96 7.58 10.51
CA GLU A 134 11.09 7.72 11.42
C GLU A 134 10.67 7.52 12.89
N TYR A 135 9.62 8.21 13.33
CA TYR A 135 9.23 8.24 14.74
C TYR A 135 8.18 7.19 15.13
N LYS A 136 7.57 6.50 14.14
CA LYS A 136 6.46 5.55 14.32
C LYS A 136 5.34 6.10 15.21
N LYS A 137 5.07 7.40 15.09
CA LYS A 137 4.13 8.15 15.92
C LYS A 137 3.25 9.06 15.06
N PRO A 138 2.03 9.35 15.52
CA PRO A 138 1.17 10.33 14.87
C PRO A 138 1.86 11.71 14.75
N VAL A 139 1.89 12.26 13.55
CA VAL A 139 2.52 13.54 13.23
C VAL A 139 1.55 14.67 13.57
N GLY A 140 1.74 15.26 14.75
CA GLY A 140 1.08 16.49 15.17
C GLY A 140 2.05 17.67 15.20
N ILE A 141 1.56 18.86 15.59
CA ILE A 141 2.36 20.10 15.70
C ILE A 141 3.63 19.92 16.55
N ASN A 142 3.54 19.17 17.66
CA ASN A 142 4.67 18.92 18.54
C ASN A 142 5.77 18.12 17.84
N LEU A 143 5.40 17.10 17.06
CA LEU A 143 6.37 16.27 16.36
C LEU A 143 6.97 17.03 15.17
N LEU A 144 6.16 17.76 14.41
CA LEU A 144 6.64 18.66 13.35
C LEU A 144 7.67 19.66 13.89
N THR A 145 7.38 20.30 15.02
CA THR A 145 8.25 21.29 15.65
C THR A 145 9.55 20.67 16.16
N LYS A 146 9.45 19.48 16.76
CA LYS A 146 10.63 18.72 17.22
C LYS A 146 11.53 18.30 16.06
N SER A 147 10.94 17.93 14.92
CA SER A 147 11.67 17.56 13.69
C SER A 147 12.14 18.76 12.86
N GLY A 148 11.95 20.00 13.34
CA GLY A 148 12.40 21.22 12.64
C GLY A 148 11.49 21.69 11.50
N TYR A 149 10.31 21.09 11.36
CA TYR A 149 9.31 21.37 10.33
C TYR A 149 8.05 22.08 10.89
N GLY A 150 8.17 22.82 12.00
CA GLY A 150 7.05 23.57 12.59
C GLY A 150 6.39 24.57 11.62
N GLY A 151 7.16 25.09 10.66
CA GLY A 151 6.65 25.96 9.59
C GLY A 151 5.62 25.29 8.67
N LEU A 152 5.65 23.95 8.56
CA LEU A 152 4.66 23.19 7.78
C LEU A 152 3.26 23.38 8.37
N TYR A 153 3.13 23.35 9.70
CA TYR A 153 1.83 23.53 10.36
C TYR A 153 1.20 24.88 10.04
N GLN A 154 2.02 25.95 10.08
CA GLN A 154 1.57 27.30 9.75
C GLN A 154 1.23 27.44 8.26
N TRP A 155 2.08 26.91 7.38
CA TRP A 155 1.83 26.91 5.94
C TRP A 155 0.54 26.17 5.61
N ALA A 156 0.35 24.97 6.15
CA ALA A 156 -0.86 24.16 5.93
C ALA A 156 -2.12 24.88 6.45
N THR A 157 -2.03 25.52 7.62
CA THR A 157 -3.14 26.32 8.17
C THR A 157 -3.48 27.51 7.25
N LYS A 158 -2.48 28.17 6.66
CA LYS A 158 -2.70 29.29 5.75
C LYS A 158 -3.30 28.86 4.41
N GLN A 159 -2.84 27.75 3.84
CA GLN A 159 -3.27 27.28 2.52
C GLN A 159 -4.60 26.54 2.55
N TYR A 160 -4.84 25.74 3.59
CA TYR A 160 -5.99 24.84 3.69
C TYR A 160 -6.96 25.24 4.81
N GLY A 161 -6.76 26.39 5.46
CA GLY A 161 -7.55 26.85 6.61
C GLY A 161 -7.20 26.16 7.93
N SER A 162 -6.72 24.91 7.91
CA SER A 162 -6.16 24.24 9.08
C SER A 162 -5.19 23.13 8.70
N TYR A 163 -4.27 22.77 9.61
CA TYR A 163 -3.44 21.57 9.43
C TYR A 163 -4.29 20.30 9.28
N LYS A 164 -5.42 20.23 9.98
CA LYS A 164 -6.36 19.11 9.89
C LYS A 164 -6.95 18.97 8.48
N GLU A 165 -7.30 20.08 7.85
CA GLU A 165 -7.84 20.08 6.48
C GLU A 165 -6.79 19.58 5.49
N PHE A 166 -5.54 20.05 5.63
CA PHE A 166 -4.42 19.55 4.85
C PHE A 166 -4.27 18.03 4.99
N ILE A 167 -4.39 17.48 6.21
CA ILE A 167 -4.31 16.03 6.43
C ILE A 167 -5.43 15.27 5.71
N ILE A 168 -6.63 15.83 5.65
CA ILE A 168 -7.79 15.17 5.03
C ILE A 168 -7.67 15.19 3.50
N GLN A 169 -7.44 16.38 2.93
CA GLN A 169 -7.37 16.56 1.48
C GLN A 169 -6.22 15.77 0.84
N HIS A 170 -5.17 15.47 1.61
CA HIS A 170 -4.00 14.74 1.16
C HIS A 170 -3.94 13.30 1.68
N GLU A 171 -5.04 12.78 2.21
CA GLU A 171 -5.18 11.38 2.69
C GLU A 171 -4.12 10.96 3.72
N LEU A 172 -3.69 11.89 4.58
CA LEU A 172 -2.65 11.67 5.59
C LEU A 172 -3.20 11.22 6.95
N ILE A 173 -4.47 10.83 7.03
CA ILE A 173 -5.16 10.52 8.30
C ILE A 173 -4.43 9.42 9.09
N GLU A 174 -3.91 8.40 8.41
CA GLU A 174 -3.16 7.30 9.03
C GLU A 174 -1.85 7.75 9.68
N TYR A 175 -1.30 8.88 9.23
CA TYR A 175 -0.02 9.40 9.71
C TYR A 175 -0.16 10.36 10.89
N THR A 176 -1.38 10.69 11.34
CA THR A 176 -1.64 11.75 12.34
C THR A 176 -2.61 11.34 13.44
N SER A 177 -2.68 12.13 14.52
CA SER A 177 -3.49 11.80 15.71
C SER A 177 -4.97 12.14 15.52
N TYR A 178 -5.39 12.55 14.32
CA TYR A 178 -6.75 12.96 14.03
C TYR A 178 -7.74 11.80 13.92
N GLN A 179 -7.29 10.55 14.10
CA GLN A 179 -8.14 9.36 14.15
C GLN A 179 -9.30 9.47 15.15
N ASN A 180 -9.21 10.32 16.20
CA ASN A 180 -10.19 10.40 17.28
C ASN A 180 -10.99 11.71 17.37
N ASN A 181 -10.75 12.71 16.51
CA ASN A 181 -11.40 14.03 16.60
C ASN A 181 -12.31 14.28 15.39
N TRP A 182 -13.32 13.45 15.20
CA TRP A 182 -14.28 13.59 14.11
C TRP A 182 -15.38 14.61 14.45
N THR A 183 -15.88 15.30 13.42
CA THR A 183 -17.02 16.21 13.52
C THR A 183 -17.95 15.96 12.35
N ASP A 184 -19.23 16.33 12.47
CA ASP A 184 -20.20 16.15 11.39
C ASP A 184 -19.71 16.75 10.06
N ALA A 185 -19.18 17.97 10.07
CA ALA A 185 -18.64 18.63 8.88
C ALA A 185 -17.49 17.86 8.20
N LEU A 186 -16.74 17.05 8.96
CA LEU A 186 -15.61 16.27 8.43
C LEU A 186 -16.07 14.91 7.93
N CYS A 187 -17.01 14.29 8.63
CA CYS A 187 -17.69 13.10 8.12
C CYS A 187 -18.43 13.41 6.82
N PHE A 188 -19.12 14.54 6.75
CA PHE A 188 -19.79 15.04 5.54
C PHE A 188 -18.79 15.21 4.38
N ARG A 189 -17.70 15.95 4.59
CA ARG A 189 -16.67 16.17 3.57
C ARG A 189 -16.00 14.87 3.14
N LEU A 190 -15.65 14.00 4.09
CA LEU A 190 -15.08 12.70 3.80
C LEU A 190 -15.98 11.86 2.89
N ILE A 191 -17.29 11.82 3.18
CA ILE A 191 -18.25 11.08 2.35
C ILE A 191 -18.33 11.69 0.95
N LYS A 192 -18.42 13.02 0.85
CA LYS A 192 -18.47 13.74 -0.43
C LYS A 192 -17.19 13.57 -1.26
N ASP A 193 -16.02 13.65 -0.63
CA ASP A 193 -14.72 13.50 -1.29
C ASP A 193 -14.52 12.05 -1.75
N GLN A 194 -14.89 11.07 -0.93
CA GLN A 194 -14.86 9.66 -1.33
C GLN A 194 -15.88 9.37 -2.44
N PHE A 195 -17.04 10.02 -2.46
CA PHE A 195 -17.98 9.93 -3.58
C PHE A 195 -17.38 10.48 -4.88
N ILE A 196 -16.75 11.66 -4.84
CA ILE A 196 -16.09 12.27 -6.00
C ILE A 196 -14.91 11.41 -6.48
N LEU A 197 -14.06 10.94 -5.55
CA LEU A 197 -12.88 10.13 -5.86
C LEU A 197 -13.22 8.75 -6.43
N ASN A 198 -14.39 8.20 -6.08
CA ASN A 198 -14.86 6.90 -6.57
C ASN A 198 -15.85 7.03 -7.75
N GLY A 199 -15.85 8.14 -8.48
CA GLY A 199 -16.64 8.28 -9.71
C GLY A 199 -18.15 8.35 -9.49
N GLY A 200 -18.59 8.92 -8.35
CA GLY A 200 -20.00 9.07 -8.03
C GLY A 200 -20.64 7.88 -7.33
N VAL A 201 -19.84 7.01 -6.70
CA VAL A 201 -20.33 5.86 -5.92
C VAL A 201 -19.61 5.79 -4.59
N PHE A 202 -20.34 5.79 -3.48
CA PHE A 202 -19.76 5.71 -2.15
C PHE A 202 -20.25 4.45 -1.40
N ASN A 203 -19.30 3.61 -0.98
CA ASN A 203 -19.57 2.41 -0.18
C ASN A 203 -19.24 2.68 1.31
N PRO A 204 -20.22 2.59 2.23
CA PRO A 204 -20.02 2.79 3.68
C PRO A 204 -18.94 1.87 4.31
N GLU A 205 -18.70 0.68 3.75
CA GLU A 205 -17.65 -0.24 4.24
C GLU A 205 -16.23 0.32 4.03
N ILE A 206 -16.04 1.29 3.12
CA ILE A 206 -14.77 2.01 2.96
C ILE A 206 -14.49 2.87 4.20
N ILE A 207 -15.49 3.56 4.73
CA ILE A 207 -15.34 4.35 5.97
C ILE A 207 -15.08 3.44 7.15
N LYS A 208 -15.78 2.33 7.23
CA LYS A 208 -15.58 1.35 8.31
C LYS A 208 -14.19 0.71 8.28
N SER A 209 -13.64 0.43 7.09
CA SER A 209 -12.32 -0.21 6.95
C SER A 209 -11.16 0.78 7.09
N LYS A 210 -11.19 1.90 6.35
CA LYS A 210 -10.09 2.89 6.27
C LYS A 210 -10.20 4.02 7.29
N TYR A 211 -11.42 4.41 7.66
CA TYR A 211 -11.69 5.57 8.51
C TYR A 211 -12.45 5.18 9.79
N LYS A 212 -11.93 4.17 10.50
CA LYS A 212 -12.55 3.56 11.70
C LYS A 212 -13.05 4.59 12.72
N GLY A 213 -12.31 5.67 12.92
CA GLY A 213 -12.70 6.76 13.82
C GLY A 213 -13.94 7.54 13.34
N ALA A 214 -14.07 7.78 12.03
CA ALA A 214 -15.23 8.45 11.44
C ALA A 214 -16.47 7.56 11.59
N HIS A 215 -16.31 6.27 11.29
CA HIS A 215 -17.36 5.27 11.47
C HIS A 215 -17.85 5.23 12.93
N ALA A 216 -16.92 5.13 13.89
CA ALA A 216 -17.24 5.12 15.31
C ALA A 216 -17.92 6.43 15.77
N TYR A 217 -17.47 7.59 15.28
CA TYR A 217 -18.10 8.87 15.58
C TYR A 217 -19.53 8.96 15.08
N ILE A 218 -19.75 8.58 13.81
CA ILE A 218 -21.07 8.58 13.17
C ILE A 218 -22.04 7.71 13.98
N TYR A 219 -21.65 6.47 14.29
CA TYR A 219 -22.49 5.57 15.09
C TYR A 219 -22.76 6.10 16.50
N ASN A 220 -21.73 6.57 17.20
CA ASN A 220 -21.88 7.02 18.59
C ASN A 220 -22.74 8.29 18.71
N LYS A 221 -22.69 9.19 17.71
CA LYS A 221 -23.39 10.47 17.77
C LYS A 221 -24.77 10.45 17.09
N HIS A 222 -24.90 9.74 15.98
CA HIS A 222 -26.12 9.73 15.16
C HIS A 222 -26.89 8.41 15.24
N GLY A 223 -26.36 7.42 15.98
CA GLY A 223 -26.97 6.11 16.20
C GLY A 223 -26.76 5.12 15.04
N SER A 224 -26.78 5.61 13.80
CA SER A 224 -26.50 4.81 12.61
C SER A 224 -25.88 5.65 11.51
N PHE A 225 -25.27 4.96 10.54
CA PHE A 225 -24.75 5.61 9.34
C PHE A 225 -25.87 6.22 8.49
N GLU A 226 -27.00 5.53 8.40
CA GLU A 226 -28.21 5.99 7.70
C GLU A 226 -28.77 7.28 8.30
N ASN A 227 -28.87 7.37 9.63
CA ASN A 227 -29.33 8.59 10.30
C ASN A 227 -28.43 9.79 10.01
N PHE A 228 -27.12 9.58 9.93
CA PHE A 228 -26.19 10.64 9.56
C PHE A 228 -26.43 11.12 8.13
N LEU A 229 -26.60 10.20 7.17
CA LEU A 229 -26.90 10.56 5.78
C LEU A 229 -28.21 11.32 5.67
N ASN A 230 -29.25 10.89 6.39
CA ASN A 230 -30.55 11.55 6.42
C ASN A 230 -30.46 12.96 7.01
N THR A 231 -29.69 13.13 8.09
CA THR A 231 -29.52 14.42 8.77
C THR A 231 -28.87 15.47 7.86
N TYR A 232 -28.03 15.03 6.93
CA TYR A 232 -27.24 15.90 6.06
C TYR A 232 -27.65 15.86 4.59
N ASP A 233 -28.82 15.26 4.28
CA ASP A 233 -29.35 15.12 2.93
C ASP A 233 -28.35 14.50 1.92
N LEU A 234 -27.64 13.47 2.40
CA LEU A 234 -26.61 12.74 1.63
C LEU A 234 -27.12 11.42 1.07
N GLN A 235 -28.44 11.19 1.02
CA GLN A 235 -29.00 9.92 0.55
C GLN A 235 -28.64 9.63 -0.91
N ASP A 236 -28.63 10.66 -1.77
CA ASP A 236 -28.25 10.53 -3.18
C ASP A 236 -26.76 10.18 -3.38
N TYR A 237 -25.94 10.44 -2.36
CA TYR A 237 -24.50 10.19 -2.40
C TYR A 237 -24.13 8.77 -1.98
N VAL A 238 -25.05 7.99 -1.44
CA VAL A 238 -24.77 6.65 -0.92
C VAL A 238 -25.70 5.67 -1.62
N GLU A 239 -25.13 4.69 -2.32
CA GLU A 239 -25.87 3.47 -2.61
C GLU A 239 -26.10 2.75 -1.28
N ILE A 240 -27.07 3.23 -0.52
CA ILE A 240 -27.74 2.37 0.43
C ILE A 240 -28.40 1.33 -0.46
N ASN A 241 -28.10 0.06 -0.19
CA ASN A 241 -28.71 -1.13 -0.78
C ASN A 241 -30.27 -1.14 -0.80
N ASN A 242 -30.93 -0.05 -0.40
CA ASN A 242 -32.36 0.15 -0.27
C ASN A 242 -32.88 1.43 -0.95
N THR A 243 -32.14 2.09 -1.85
CA THR A 243 -32.83 3.01 -2.79
C THR A 243 -33.76 2.13 -3.62
N ILE A 244 -35.08 2.29 -3.44
CA ILE A 244 -36.09 1.53 -4.16
C ILE A 244 -36.03 2.00 -5.61
N TYR A 245 -35.16 1.39 -6.41
CA TYR A 245 -35.17 1.53 -7.85
C TYR A 245 -36.52 0.99 -8.34
N THR A 246 -37.34 1.87 -8.90
CA THR A 246 -38.54 1.50 -9.66
C THR A 246 -38.23 1.55 -11.15
N ASP A 247 -39.07 0.92 -11.95
CA ASP A 247 -38.96 0.96 -13.42
C ASP A 247 -38.93 2.40 -13.93
N GLU A 248 -39.75 3.32 -13.39
CA GLU A 248 -39.77 4.72 -13.84
C GLU A 248 -38.47 5.47 -13.50
N ILE A 249 -37.91 5.25 -12.32
CA ILE A 249 -36.65 5.90 -11.89
C ILE A 249 -35.50 5.44 -12.78
N VAL A 250 -35.43 4.14 -13.07
CA VAL A 250 -34.39 3.56 -13.93
C VAL A 250 -34.52 4.06 -15.36
N GLN A 251 -35.74 4.12 -15.91
CA GLN A 251 -35.97 4.67 -17.24
C GLN A 251 -35.55 6.14 -17.34
N THR A 252 -35.86 6.95 -16.32
CA THR A 252 -35.49 8.36 -16.28
C THR A 252 -33.98 8.53 -16.24
N LYS A 253 -33.30 7.84 -15.32
CA LYS A 253 -31.84 7.91 -15.18
C LYS A 253 -31.09 7.43 -16.42
N ILE A 254 -31.57 6.39 -17.11
CA ILE A 254 -30.97 5.95 -18.38
C ILE A 254 -31.12 7.00 -19.49
N LYS A 255 -32.27 7.67 -19.58
CA LYS A 255 -32.50 8.73 -20.57
C LYS A 255 -31.66 9.98 -20.26
N GLU A 256 -31.51 10.33 -18.99
CA GLU A 256 -30.60 11.39 -18.55
C GLU A 256 -29.15 11.07 -18.91
N ALA A 257 -28.70 9.85 -18.57
CA ALA A 257 -27.37 9.36 -18.92
C ALA A 257 -27.11 9.39 -20.44
N PHE A 258 -28.08 8.97 -21.24
CA PHE A 258 -28.02 9.05 -22.71
C PHE A 258 -27.90 10.49 -23.21
N THR A 259 -28.69 11.41 -22.64
CA THR A 259 -28.67 12.83 -23.01
C THR A 259 -27.32 13.48 -22.66
N LEU A 260 -26.73 13.10 -21.52
CA LEU A 260 -25.43 13.59 -21.08
C LEU A 260 -24.26 13.04 -21.92
N PHE A 261 -24.35 11.78 -22.34
CA PHE A 261 -23.29 11.12 -23.09
C PHE A 261 -23.37 11.38 -24.61
N GLY A 262 -24.57 11.64 -25.14
CA GLY A 262 -24.81 11.86 -26.57
C GLY A 262 -24.78 10.59 -27.43
N GLU A 263 -24.56 9.42 -26.80
CA GLU A 263 -24.54 8.10 -27.42
C GLU A 263 -25.21 7.06 -26.50
N LYS A 264 -25.44 5.85 -27.01
CA LYS A 264 -26.00 4.75 -26.22
C LYS A 264 -25.10 4.40 -25.03
N VAL A 265 -25.69 4.28 -23.83
CA VAL A 265 -24.96 3.99 -22.58
C VAL A 265 -24.85 2.49 -22.31
N TYR A 266 -23.80 2.03 -21.63
CA TYR A 266 -23.58 0.60 -21.35
C TYR A 266 -23.21 0.36 -19.89
N SER A 267 -23.39 -0.88 -19.41
CA SER A 267 -23.31 -1.25 -17.98
C SER A 267 -22.07 -0.69 -17.26
N SER A 268 -20.87 -0.94 -17.76
CA SER A 268 -19.65 -0.46 -17.09
C SER A 268 -19.51 1.07 -17.13
N TRP A 269 -20.00 1.75 -18.17
CA TRP A 269 -20.02 3.22 -18.17
C TRP A 269 -20.99 3.75 -17.13
N LEU A 270 -22.14 3.10 -16.95
CA LEU A 270 -23.07 3.45 -15.87
C LEU A 270 -22.41 3.27 -14.49
N HIS A 271 -21.63 2.20 -14.30
CA HIS A 271 -20.82 2.03 -13.09
C HIS A 271 -19.73 3.10 -12.92
N GLU A 272 -19.04 3.46 -14.00
CA GLU A 272 -17.95 4.46 -14.01
C GLU A 272 -18.44 5.91 -13.84
N ASN A 273 -19.73 6.18 -14.09
CA ASN A 273 -20.30 7.54 -14.13
C ASN A 273 -21.42 7.77 -13.11
N GLY A 274 -21.42 7.03 -11.98
CA GLY A 274 -22.34 7.29 -10.86
C GLY A 274 -23.78 6.80 -11.07
N PHE A 275 -24.02 5.91 -12.04
CA PHE A 275 -25.31 5.25 -12.31
C PHE A 275 -25.31 3.76 -11.97
N SER A 276 -24.40 3.30 -11.10
CA SER A 276 -24.20 1.88 -10.77
C SER A 276 -25.48 1.15 -10.35
N GLY A 277 -26.34 1.78 -9.56
CA GLY A 277 -27.57 1.14 -9.09
C GLY A 277 -28.60 0.96 -10.20
N THR A 278 -28.57 1.81 -11.22
CA THR A 278 -29.34 1.64 -12.46
C THR A 278 -28.86 0.39 -13.22
N ALA A 279 -27.53 0.21 -13.32
CA ALA A 279 -26.94 -0.98 -13.96
C ALA A 279 -27.22 -2.27 -13.19
N ILE A 280 -27.13 -2.22 -11.85
CA ILE A 280 -27.44 -3.35 -10.96
C ILE A 280 -28.92 -3.71 -11.05
N TYR A 281 -29.83 -2.73 -11.06
CA TYR A 281 -31.26 -2.97 -11.18
C TYR A 281 -31.60 -3.65 -12.50
N LEU A 282 -31.12 -3.11 -13.63
CA LEU A 282 -31.32 -3.70 -14.95
C LEU A 282 -30.78 -5.13 -15.00
N THR A 283 -29.60 -5.38 -14.44
CA THR A 283 -29.03 -6.73 -14.34
C THR A 283 -29.92 -7.66 -13.51
N LYS A 284 -30.51 -7.18 -12.40
CA LYS A 284 -31.39 -7.96 -11.53
C LYS A 284 -32.70 -8.34 -12.21
N ILE A 285 -33.42 -7.37 -12.79
CA ILE A 285 -34.69 -7.64 -13.49
C ILE A 285 -34.48 -8.43 -14.79
N GLY A 286 -33.29 -8.33 -15.37
CA GLY A 286 -32.86 -9.11 -16.53
C GLY A 286 -32.23 -10.47 -16.20
N GLU A 287 -32.42 -10.97 -14.97
CA GLU A 287 -31.96 -12.31 -14.54
C GLU A 287 -30.44 -12.52 -14.72
N GLY A 288 -29.66 -11.49 -14.41
CA GLY A 288 -28.21 -11.48 -14.57
C GLY A 288 -27.72 -10.84 -15.88
N SER A 289 -28.63 -10.39 -16.75
CA SER A 289 -28.28 -9.67 -17.98
C SER A 289 -28.78 -8.23 -17.96
N PHE A 290 -27.84 -7.28 -18.05
CA PHE A 290 -28.12 -5.84 -18.18
C PHE A 290 -29.01 -5.54 -19.39
N ILE A 291 -28.74 -6.17 -20.54
CA ILE A 291 -29.49 -5.96 -21.78
C ILE A 291 -30.90 -6.51 -21.68
N ASN A 292 -31.08 -7.70 -21.11
CA ASN A 292 -32.42 -8.25 -20.91
C ASN A 292 -33.26 -7.37 -20.00
N GLY A 293 -32.65 -6.76 -18.98
CA GLY A 293 -33.33 -5.79 -18.14
C GLY A 293 -33.73 -4.54 -18.92
N ALA A 294 -32.85 -4.03 -19.77
CA ALA A 294 -33.16 -2.87 -20.61
C ALA A 294 -34.26 -3.17 -21.63
N ILE A 295 -34.30 -4.37 -22.20
CA ILE A 295 -35.39 -4.83 -23.07
C ILE A 295 -36.71 -4.87 -22.29
N LYS A 296 -36.72 -5.44 -21.08
CA LYS A 296 -37.92 -5.50 -20.22
C LYS A 296 -38.47 -4.10 -19.93
N LEU A 297 -37.62 -3.07 -19.86
CA LEU A 297 -38.03 -1.69 -19.61
C LEU A 297 -38.19 -0.83 -20.88
N GLY A 298 -38.06 -1.39 -22.08
CA GLY A 298 -38.19 -0.65 -23.33
C GLY A 298 -37.09 0.40 -23.56
N LEU A 299 -35.87 0.13 -23.09
CA LEU A 299 -34.73 1.05 -23.11
C LEU A 299 -33.69 0.75 -24.22
N THR A 300 -34.02 -0.10 -25.18
CA THR A 300 -33.11 -0.59 -26.25
C THR A 300 -32.52 0.51 -27.14
N ASP A 301 -33.19 1.65 -27.23
CA ASP A 301 -32.71 2.80 -28.00
C ASP A 301 -31.68 3.64 -27.24
N PHE A 302 -31.66 3.52 -25.91
CA PHE A 302 -30.80 4.32 -25.02
C PHE A 302 -29.58 3.56 -24.53
N VAL A 303 -29.64 2.23 -24.52
CA VAL A 303 -28.54 1.39 -24.04
C VAL A 303 -27.91 0.57 -25.15
N ILE A 304 -26.62 0.28 -24.97
CA ILE A 304 -25.86 -0.69 -25.76
C ILE A 304 -25.14 -1.62 -24.78
N SER A 305 -24.74 -2.79 -25.25
CA SER A 305 -23.85 -3.63 -24.47
C SER A 305 -22.40 -3.28 -24.78
N ARG A 306 -21.55 -3.08 -23.76
CA ARG A 306 -20.08 -3.07 -23.93
C ARG A 306 -19.55 -4.49 -24.17
N HIS A 307 -20.36 -5.50 -23.85
CA HIS A 307 -20.13 -6.89 -24.22
C HIS A 307 -20.94 -7.18 -25.47
N THR A 308 -20.29 -7.32 -26.62
CA THR A 308 -20.95 -7.81 -27.84
C THR A 308 -21.90 -8.95 -27.47
N ASP A 309 -23.21 -8.80 -27.72
CA ASP A 309 -24.16 -9.89 -27.53
C ASP A 309 -23.88 -10.90 -28.64
N TRP A 310 -23.02 -11.86 -28.34
CA TRP A 310 -22.58 -12.84 -29.29
C TRP A 310 -23.78 -13.70 -29.71
N THR A 311 -24.08 -13.71 -31.00
CA THR A 311 -24.98 -14.66 -31.64
C THR A 311 -24.17 -15.57 -32.56
N GLU A 312 -24.74 -16.71 -32.96
CA GLU A 312 -24.06 -17.63 -33.90
C GLU A 312 -23.70 -16.90 -35.21
N GLU A 313 -24.62 -16.07 -35.73
CA GLU A 313 -24.41 -15.26 -36.94
C GLU A 313 -23.29 -14.22 -36.76
N LEU A 314 -23.27 -13.50 -35.64
CA LEU A 314 -22.26 -12.47 -35.37
C LEU A 314 -20.87 -13.07 -35.14
N VAL A 315 -20.80 -14.24 -34.50
CA VAL A 315 -19.57 -15.01 -34.33
C VAL A 315 -19.03 -15.44 -35.71
N LEU A 316 -19.89 -15.95 -36.60
CA LEU A 316 -19.52 -16.35 -37.96
C LEU A 316 -19.12 -15.15 -38.84
N GLU A 317 -19.81 -14.02 -38.72
CA GLU A 317 -19.47 -12.77 -39.41
C GLU A 317 -18.07 -12.30 -39.01
N LYS A 318 -17.77 -12.26 -37.71
CA LYS A 318 -16.45 -11.86 -37.22
C LYS A 318 -15.35 -12.83 -37.65
N ILE A 319 -15.65 -14.13 -37.67
CA ILE A 319 -14.78 -15.17 -38.23
C ILE A 319 -14.46 -14.89 -39.71
N ASN A 320 -15.47 -14.58 -40.52
CA ASN A 320 -15.30 -14.27 -41.94
C ASN A 320 -14.52 -12.97 -42.16
N GLU A 321 -14.84 -11.90 -41.41
CA GLU A 321 -14.08 -10.66 -41.46
C GLU A 321 -12.59 -10.88 -41.14
N MET A 322 -12.28 -11.77 -40.19
CA MET A 322 -10.89 -12.09 -39.82
C MET A 322 -10.15 -12.82 -40.94
N LEU A 323 -10.80 -13.76 -41.61
CA LEU A 323 -10.22 -14.51 -42.73
C LEU A 323 -10.05 -13.63 -43.98
N GLU A 324 -10.99 -12.72 -44.24
CA GLU A 324 -10.97 -11.84 -45.43
C GLU A 324 -10.07 -10.60 -45.28
N LYS A 325 -10.15 -9.86 -44.17
CA LYS A 325 -9.45 -8.55 -44.03
C LYS A 325 -7.97 -8.65 -43.66
N LYS A 326 -7.51 -9.77 -43.08
CA LYS A 326 -6.14 -9.87 -42.56
C LYS A 326 -5.22 -10.79 -43.35
N GLY A 327 -5.72 -11.47 -44.39
CA GLY A 327 -4.95 -12.49 -45.11
C GLY A 327 -4.55 -13.66 -44.22
N GLU A 328 -5.23 -13.86 -43.10
CA GLU A 328 -5.01 -15.01 -42.22
C GLU A 328 -5.69 -16.22 -42.86
N ALA A 329 -4.91 -17.22 -43.29
CA ALA A 329 -5.46 -18.46 -43.85
C ALA A 329 -6.23 -19.30 -42.80
N LEU A 330 -6.03 -19.03 -41.49
CA LEU A 330 -6.51 -19.81 -40.36
C LEU A 330 -6.73 -18.93 -39.12
N ILE A 331 -7.78 -19.19 -38.34
CA ILE A 331 -8.11 -18.49 -37.09
C ILE A 331 -7.41 -19.15 -35.90
N LYS A 332 -6.65 -18.35 -35.15
CA LYS A 332 -5.81 -18.79 -34.03
C LYS A 332 -6.55 -18.70 -32.68
N ALA A 333 -6.48 -19.75 -31.86
CA ALA A 333 -7.14 -19.80 -30.54
C ALA A 333 -6.71 -18.66 -29.59
N ASP A 334 -5.42 -18.30 -29.56
CA ASP A 334 -4.91 -17.20 -28.71
C ASP A 334 -5.51 -15.83 -29.09
N PHE A 335 -5.82 -15.62 -30.36
CA PHE A 335 -6.42 -14.37 -30.81
C PHE A 335 -7.86 -14.22 -30.28
N VAL A 336 -8.63 -15.31 -30.32
CA VAL A 336 -9.97 -15.40 -29.74
C VAL A 336 -9.92 -15.31 -28.21
N ASN A 337 -8.93 -15.94 -27.58
CA ASN A 337 -8.76 -15.96 -26.12
C ASN A 337 -8.38 -14.59 -25.52
N TYR A 338 -7.53 -13.81 -26.19
CA TYR A 338 -6.96 -12.58 -25.62
C TYR A 338 -7.60 -11.28 -26.12
N LYS A 339 -8.13 -11.24 -27.36
CA LYS A 339 -8.71 -10.00 -27.92
C LYS A 339 -10.23 -10.01 -27.99
N LEU A 340 -10.87 -11.18 -27.95
CA LEU A 340 -12.32 -11.33 -28.05
C LEU A 340 -12.82 -12.29 -26.95
N SER A 341 -12.43 -12.04 -25.70
CA SER A 341 -12.75 -12.91 -24.55
C SER A 341 -14.26 -13.19 -24.43
N GLY A 342 -15.12 -12.22 -24.73
CA GLY A 342 -16.57 -12.43 -24.76
C GLY A 342 -17.03 -13.45 -25.80
N MET A 343 -16.41 -13.49 -26.98
CA MET A 343 -16.72 -14.44 -28.07
C MET A 343 -16.36 -15.86 -27.62
N ARG A 344 -15.17 -15.99 -27.02
CA ARG A 344 -14.65 -17.23 -26.47
C ARG A 344 -15.59 -17.80 -25.42
N ASP A 345 -15.95 -16.99 -24.43
CA ASP A 345 -16.79 -17.42 -23.31
C ASP A 345 -18.19 -17.84 -23.80
N TRP A 346 -18.73 -17.13 -24.79
CA TRP A 346 -19.99 -17.51 -25.43
C TRP A 346 -19.89 -18.82 -26.20
N ILE A 347 -18.83 -19.03 -27.00
CA ILE A 347 -18.61 -20.28 -27.74
C ILE A 347 -18.46 -21.47 -26.78
N ILE A 348 -17.66 -21.33 -25.73
CA ILE A 348 -17.46 -22.38 -24.72
C ILE A 348 -18.79 -22.75 -24.06
N LYS A 349 -19.58 -21.74 -23.67
CA LYS A 349 -20.87 -21.94 -23.00
C LYS A 349 -21.87 -22.71 -23.88
N ASN A 350 -21.92 -22.44 -25.17
CA ASN A 350 -22.96 -22.96 -26.06
C ASN A 350 -22.54 -24.22 -26.85
N TYR A 351 -21.25 -24.43 -27.07
CA TYR A 351 -20.73 -25.49 -27.95
C TYR A 351 -19.70 -26.38 -27.25
N GLY A 352 -19.37 -26.14 -25.98
CA GLY A 352 -18.39 -26.92 -25.21
C GLY A 352 -16.94 -26.55 -25.50
N GLY A 353 -16.67 -25.90 -26.62
CA GLY A 353 -15.35 -25.38 -26.95
C GLY A 353 -15.27 -24.80 -28.36
N ILE A 354 -14.14 -24.12 -28.64
CA ILE A 354 -13.91 -23.47 -29.93
C ILE A 354 -13.78 -24.50 -31.05
N LYS A 355 -13.12 -25.63 -30.78
CA LYS A 355 -12.96 -26.71 -31.76
C LYS A 355 -14.33 -27.26 -32.19
N GLU A 356 -15.17 -27.56 -31.21
CA GLU A 356 -16.52 -28.09 -31.37
C GLU A 356 -17.42 -27.13 -32.17
N PHE A 357 -17.24 -25.81 -31.96
CA PHE A 357 -17.92 -24.79 -32.76
C PHE A 357 -17.48 -24.84 -34.24
N PHE A 358 -16.19 -24.85 -34.54
CA PHE A 358 -15.71 -24.92 -35.92
C PHE A 358 -16.08 -26.25 -36.60
N GLU A 359 -16.07 -27.37 -35.87
CA GLU A 359 -16.53 -28.67 -36.37
C GLU A 359 -18.02 -28.66 -36.71
N LYS A 360 -18.88 -28.14 -35.83
CA LYS A 360 -20.33 -28.03 -36.07
C LYS A 360 -20.67 -27.22 -37.32
N HIS A 361 -19.84 -26.22 -37.64
CA HIS A 361 -20.04 -25.38 -38.81
C HIS A 361 -19.36 -25.88 -40.09
N ASN A 362 -18.78 -27.09 -40.11
CA ASN A 362 -17.98 -27.64 -41.22
C ASN A 362 -16.76 -26.78 -41.59
N ARG A 363 -16.17 -26.11 -40.59
CA ARG A 363 -15.03 -25.20 -40.74
C ARG A 363 -13.82 -25.65 -39.94
N ALA A 364 -13.70 -26.95 -39.67
CA ALA A 364 -12.59 -27.50 -38.89
C ALA A 364 -11.22 -27.14 -39.48
N ASN A 365 -11.13 -26.99 -40.81
CA ASN A 365 -9.91 -26.61 -41.51
C ASN A 365 -9.57 -25.12 -41.39
N ASP A 366 -10.47 -24.27 -40.89
CA ASP A 366 -10.26 -22.83 -40.73
C ASP A 366 -9.72 -22.49 -39.32
N PHE A 367 -9.55 -23.49 -38.45
CA PHE A 367 -9.16 -23.34 -37.05
C PHE A 367 -7.87 -24.10 -36.72
N VAL A 368 -6.93 -23.42 -36.08
CA VAL A 368 -5.69 -24.04 -35.57
C VAL A 368 -5.56 -23.81 -34.06
N ASN A 369 -5.44 -24.91 -33.32
CA ASN A 369 -5.23 -24.91 -31.88
C ASN A 369 -3.72 -24.79 -31.57
N MET A 370 -3.19 -23.57 -31.51
CA MET A 370 -1.77 -23.31 -31.20
C MET A 370 -1.57 -22.19 -30.18
N LYS A 371 -0.96 -22.55 -29.03
CA LYS A 371 -0.45 -21.71 -27.92
C LYS A 371 0.95 -21.13 -28.26
N HIS A 372 1.09 -20.16 -29.17
CA HIS A 372 2.43 -19.94 -29.78
C HIS A 372 3.42 -19.05 -29.03
N ILE A 373 3.05 -18.36 -27.94
CA ILE A 373 4.02 -17.56 -27.13
C ILE A 373 4.31 -18.22 -25.78
N GLY A 374 3.41 -19.09 -25.29
CA GLY A 374 3.57 -19.83 -24.05
C GLY A 374 4.19 -21.22 -24.22
N MET A 375 4.07 -21.87 -25.39
CA MET A 375 4.53 -23.26 -25.56
C MET A 375 6.05 -23.43 -25.46
N GLU A 376 6.85 -22.53 -26.02
CA GLU A 376 8.31 -22.69 -25.99
C GLU A 376 8.88 -22.39 -24.60
N LEU A 377 8.44 -21.31 -23.94
CA LEU A 377 8.82 -21.06 -22.54
C LEU A 377 8.26 -22.13 -21.60
N TRP A 378 7.06 -22.65 -21.83
CA TRP A 378 6.55 -23.79 -21.05
C TRP A 378 7.34 -25.07 -21.32
N ALA A 379 7.70 -25.35 -22.57
CA ALA A 379 8.54 -26.48 -22.95
C ALA A 379 9.95 -26.36 -22.37
N PHE A 380 10.55 -25.15 -22.35
CA PHE A 380 11.79 -24.90 -21.65
C PHE A 380 11.64 -25.10 -20.14
N GLY A 381 10.47 -24.78 -19.56
CA GLY A 381 10.17 -25.04 -18.16
C GLY A 381 10.14 -26.52 -17.84
N LEU A 382 9.47 -27.33 -18.66
CA LEU A 382 9.49 -28.79 -18.54
C LEU A 382 10.90 -29.36 -18.75
N GLN A 383 11.64 -28.86 -19.74
CA GLN A 383 13.03 -29.26 -19.96
C GLN A 383 13.90 -28.93 -18.75
N PHE A 384 13.67 -27.78 -18.11
CA PHE A 384 14.40 -27.41 -16.90
C PHE A 384 14.01 -28.31 -15.72
N GLU A 385 12.73 -28.64 -15.54
CA GLU A 385 12.28 -29.57 -14.50
C GLU A 385 12.91 -30.96 -14.67
N GLU A 386 12.98 -31.49 -15.91
CA GLU A 386 13.64 -32.78 -16.18
C GLU A 386 15.16 -32.74 -15.95
N LEU A 387 15.85 -31.66 -16.37
CA LEU A 387 17.28 -31.52 -16.07
C LEU A 387 17.53 -31.34 -14.56
N ALA A 388 16.67 -30.58 -13.88
CA ALA A 388 16.73 -30.40 -12.43
C ALA A 388 16.49 -31.73 -11.71
N LYS A 389 15.57 -32.56 -12.19
CA LYS A 389 15.36 -33.92 -11.71
C LYS A 389 16.64 -34.74 -11.76
N GLU A 390 17.32 -34.80 -12.92
CA GLU A 390 18.59 -35.52 -13.06
C GLU A 390 19.65 -35.00 -12.08
N ALA A 391 19.73 -33.68 -11.86
CA ALA A 391 20.67 -33.10 -10.91
C ALA A 391 20.33 -33.43 -9.45
N ILE A 392 19.05 -33.34 -9.09
CA ILE A 392 18.56 -33.58 -7.73
C ILE A 392 18.75 -35.05 -7.33
N GLU A 393 18.50 -36.00 -8.24
CA GLU A 393 18.73 -37.43 -8.03
C GLU A 393 20.20 -37.78 -7.72
N LEU A 394 21.14 -36.95 -8.20
CA LEU A 394 22.57 -37.15 -7.96
C LEU A 394 23.03 -36.52 -6.64
N ILE A 395 22.38 -35.43 -6.22
CA ILE A 395 22.77 -34.65 -5.05
C ILE A 395 22.07 -35.17 -3.79
N PHE A 396 20.88 -35.77 -3.92
CA PHE A 396 20.05 -36.21 -2.80
C PHE A 396 19.62 -37.68 -2.94
N GLU A 397 19.64 -38.41 -1.82
CA GLU A 397 19.37 -39.85 -1.80
C GLU A 397 17.87 -40.22 -1.78
N HIS A 398 17.01 -39.35 -1.24
CA HIS A 398 15.57 -39.62 -1.06
C HIS A 398 14.71 -38.51 -1.66
N VAL A 399 14.32 -38.71 -2.92
CA VAL A 399 13.60 -37.72 -3.73
C VAL A 399 12.25 -38.29 -4.18
N SER A 400 11.18 -37.55 -3.92
CA SER A 400 9.85 -37.81 -4.48
C SER A 400 9.48 -36.73 -5.48
N TYR A 401 8.84 -37.10 -6.58
CA TYR A 401 8.46 -36.18 -7.68
C TYR A 401 6.97 -35.98 -7.73
N ASN A 402 6.54 -34.74 -7.98
CA ASN A 402 5.17 -34.41 -8.36
C ASN A 402 4.09 -35.05 -7.45
N LYS A 403 4.43 -35.26 -6.17
CA LYS A 403 3.55 -35.89 -5.19
C LYS A 403 2.51 -34.88 -4.73
N TRP A 404 1.25 -35.25 -4.85
CA TRP A 404 0.15 -34.46 -4.28
C TRP A 404 0.15 -34.60 -2.76
N ILE A 405 0.19 -33.45 -2.08
CA ILE A 405 -0.04 -33.33 -0.64
C ILE A 405 -1.22 -32.37 -0.50
N ASP A 406 -2.37 -32.90 -0.10
CA ASP A 406 -3.66 -32.20 -0.20
C ASP A 406 -3.91 -31.60 -1.59
N ASN A 407 -3.91 -30.26 -1.68
CA ASN A 407 -4.19 -29.47 -2.89
C ASN A 407 -2.92 -28.80 -3.44
N VAL A 408 -1.74 -29.23 -3.00
CA VAL A 408 -0.46 -28.67 -3.45
C VAL A 408 0.41 -29.77 -4.04
N ARG A 409 1.18 -29.41 -5.06
CA ARG A 409 2.07 -30.32 -5.78
C ARG A 409 3.40 -29.61 -6.03
N PRO A 410 4.38 -29.72 -5.12
CA PRO A 410 5.74 -29.30 -5.41
C PRO A 410 6.35 -30.20 -6.50
N ASP A 411 7.32 -29.67 -7.24
CA ASP A 411 8.02 -30.45 -8.28
C ASP A 411 8.82 -31.59 -7.63
N PHE A 412 9.49 -31.32 -6.50
CA PHE A 412 10.30 -32.27 -5.75
C PHE A 412 10.10 -32.17 -4.24
N ILE A 413 10.26 -33.31 -3.55
CA ILE A 413 10.28 -33.41 -2.08
C ILE A 413 11.49 -34.26 -1.68
N ILE A 414 12.36 -33.69 -0.85
CA ILE A 414 13.58 -34.31 -0.31
C ILE A 414 13.35 -34.63 1.15
N ASN A 415 13.65 -35.88 1.56
CA ASN A 415 13.54 -36.32 2.96
C ASN A 415 12.18 -35.98 3.63
N GLU A 416 11.11 -35.93 2.84
CA GLU A 416 9.72 -35.60 3.23
C GLU A 416 9.44 -34.14 3.64
N ASP A 417 10.44 -33.37 4.09
CA ASP A 417 10.24 -32.04 4.68
C ASP A 417 10.89 -30.84 3.96
N LEU A 418 11.77 -31.10 3.00
CA LEU A 418 12.36 -30.08 2.12
C LEU A 418 11.69 -30.13 0.75
N TRP A 419 11.01 -29.06 0.36
CA TRP A 419 10.28 -29.00 -0.91
C TRP A 419 11.05 -28.14 -1.91
N ILE A 420 11.17 -28.61 -3.15
CA ILE A 420 11.84 -27.86 -4.22
C ILE A 420 10.85 -27.62 -5.34
N ASP A 421 10.77 -26.37 -5.78
CA ASP A 421 9.93 -25.92 -6.88
C ASP A 421 10.82 -25.24 -7.92
N SER A 422 10.85 -25.80 -9.13
CA SER A 422 11.75 -25.40 -10.20
C SER A 422 11.13 -24.30 -11.05
N LYS A 423 11.95 -23.29 -11.40
CA LYS A 423 11.51 -22.13 -12.15
C LYS A 423 12.53 -21.72 -13.19
N LEU A 424 12.04 -21.41 -14.39
CA LEU A 424 12.91 -20.92 -15.45
C LEU A 424 13.65 -19.63 -15.06
N SER A 425 12.99 -18.71 -14.36
CA SER A 425 13.60 -17.48 -13.88
C SER A 425 13.28 -17.25 -12.43
N SER A 426 14.19 -16.63 -11.69
CA SER A 426 13.84 -16.05 -10.40
C SER A 426 12.66 -15.08 -10.56
N PHE A 427 12.57 -14.29 -11.63
CA PHE A 427 11.46 -13.34 -11.83
C PHE A 427 10.10 -13.94 -12.19
N ALA A 428 10.02 -15.24 -12.53
CA ALA A 428 8.86 -15.86 -13.17
C ALA A 428 7.68 -16.15 -12.22
N TYR A 429 7.27 -15.13 -11.44
CA TYR A 429 6.21 -15.08 -10.43
C TYR A 429 6.66 -15.25 -8.97
N PHE A 430 6.95 -14.11 -8.34
CA PHE A 430 6.76 -13.89 -6.91
C PHE A 430 5.38 -13.28 -6.67
N THR A 431 4.32 -14.08 -6.88
CA THR A 431 3.11 -13.85 -6.12
C THR A 431 3.34 -14.45 -4.75
N ASP A 432 3.07 -13.66 -3.71
CA ASP A 432 2.94 -14.08 -2.31
C ASP A 432 2.24 -15.46 -2.20
N ASP A 433 1.35 -15.78 -3.15
CA ASP A 433 0.60 -17.03 -3.26
C ASP A 433 1.44 -18.32 -3.37
N THR A 434 2.57 -18.39 -4.09
CA THR A 434 3.34 -19.66 -4.21
C THR A 434 4.05 -19.99 -2.90
N VAL A 435 4.72 -18.99 -2.32
CA VAL A 435 5.39 -19.11 -1.03
C VAL A 435 4.35 -19.38 0.07
N LYS A 436 3.22 -18.65 0.09
CA LYS A 436 2.11 -18.90 1.04
C LYS A 436 1.50 -20.29 0.85
N LYS A 437 1.31 -20.76 -0.39
CA LYS A 437 0.71 -22.06 -0.71
C LYS A 437 1.51 -23.22 -0.11
N TYR A 438 2.85 -23.16 -0.19
CA TYR A 438 3.71 -24.23 0.32
C TYR A 438 4.05 -24.04 1.80
N THR A 439 4.47 -22.84 2.23
CA THR A 439 4.85 -22.59 3.64
C THR A 439 3.68 -22.61 4.62
N ALA A 440 2.43 -22.62 4.15
CA ALA A 440 1.26 -22.88 5.01
C ALA A 440 1.10 -24.36 5.39
N ARG A 441 1.91 -25.26 4.82
CA ARG A 441 1.85 -26.71 5.06
C ARG A 441 2.85 -27.11 6.13
N HIS A 442 2.38 -27.83 7.13
CA HIS A 442 3.22 -28.32 8.23
C HIS A 442 4.28 -29.34 7.78
N GLU A 443 4.04 -29.99 6.64
CA GLU A 443 4.96 -30.92 5.98
C GLU A 443 6.13 -30.21 5.30
N CYS A 444 5.97 -28.93 4.92
CA CYS A 444 7.02 -28.14 4.29
C CYS A 444 7.77 -27.34 5.36
N LYS A 445 8.88 -27.88 5.88
CA LYS A 445 9.73 -27.15 6.83
C LYS A 445 10.64 -26.15 6.12
N GLU A 446 11.06 -26.49 4.91
CA GLU A 446 11.93 -25.66 4.10
C GLU A 446 11.51 -25.71 2.64
N LEU A 447 11.47 -24.55 1.97
CA LEU A 447 11.13 -24.43 0.56
C LEU A 447 12.31 -23.88 -0.24
N TRP A 448 12.79 -24.62 -1.23
CA TRP A 448 13.81 -24.15 -2.16
C TRP A 448 13.17 -23.81 -3.51
N LEU A 449 13.35 -22.57 -3.93
CA LEU A 449 13.00 -22.12 -5.27
C LEU A 449 14.26 -22.23 -6.14
N LEU A 450 14.35 -23.33 -6.88
CA LEU A 450 15.48 -23.61 -7.77
C LEU A 450 15.25 -22.90 -9.10
N TYR A 451 16.18 -22.06 -9.52
CA TYR A 451 16.01 -21.28 -10.75
C TYR A 451 17.17 -21.38 -11.74
N LEU A 452 16.83 -21.33 -13.04
CA LEU A 452 17.81 -21.41 -14.14
C LEU A 452 18.53 -20.08 -14.42
N ARG A 453 17.81 -18.95 -14.30
CA ARG A 453 18.34 -17.60 -14.61
C ARG A 453 17.74 -16.48 -13.76
N GLY A 454 18.47 -15.37 -13.61
CA GLY A 454 18.07 -14.20 -12.82
C GLY A 454 19.09 -13.90 -11.72
N HIS A 455 18.72 -13.11 -10.72
CA HIS A 455 19.60 -12.78 -9.59
C HIS A 455 19.06 -13.26 -8.25
N LYS A 456 19.99 -13.52 -7.32
CA LYS A 456 19.68 -13.79 -5.90
C LYS A 456 19.15 -12.52 -5.26
N PHE A 457 18.14 -12.67 -4.41
CA PHE A 457 17.67 -11.59 -3.55
C PHE A 457 17.08 -12.18 -2.26
N ASN A 458 16.99 -11.37 -1.21
CA ASN A 458 16.51 -11.80 0.11
C ASN A 458 15.00 -11.58 0.21
N HIS A 459 14.23 -12.66 0.45
CA HIS A 459 12.77 -12.61 0.64
C HIS A 459 12.35 -12.37 2.09
N GLY A 460 13.32 -12.31 3.03
CA GLY A 460 13.07 -11.94 4.42
C GLY A 460 12.50 -13.04 5.31
N ARG A 461 12.31 -14.27 4.82
CA ARG A 461 12.04 -15.45 5.65
C ARG A 461 13.25 -16.37 5.72
N GLU A 462 13.37 -17.17 6.77
CA GLU A 462 14.49 -18.11 6.93
C GLU A 462 14.17 -19.50 6.35
N ASP A 463 12.88 -19.82 6.20
CA ASP A 463 12.32 -21.10 5.76
C ASP A 463 12.18 -21.23 4.24
N VAL A 464 12.57 -20.20 3.48
CA VAL A 464 12.61 -20.25 2.01
C VAL A 464 14.02 -19.94 1.53
N LYS A 465 14.50 -20.61 0.49
CA LYS A 465 15.80 -20.33 -0.14
C LYS A 465 15.64 -20.20 -1.63
N LEU A 466 16.31 -19.21 -2.23
CA LEU A 466 16.44 -19.09 -3.67
C LEU A 466 17.79 -19.71 -4.07
N ILE A 467 17.76 -20.78 -4.85
CA ILE A 467 18.94 -21.52 -5.26
C ILE A 467 19.13 -21.33 -6.76
N ASP A 468 20.29 -20.79 -7.14
CA ASP A 468 20.68 -20.75 -8.56
C ASP A 468 21.17 -22.15 -8.93
N ILE A 469 20.75 -22.71 -10.07
CA ILE A 469 21.27 -24.00 -10.53
C ILE A 469 22.80 -23.99 -10.68
N LYS A 470 23.40 -22.82 -10.94
CA LYS A 470 24.86 -22.64 -10.97
C LYS A 470 25.55 -22.96 -9.64
N ASP A 471 24.84 -22.82 -8.52
CA ASP A 471 25.39 -23.18 -7.20
C ASP A 471 25.72 -24.68 -7.12
N TRP A 472 25.10 -25.52 -7.95
CA TRP A 472 25.33 -26.97 -7.98
C TRP A 472 26.36 -27.41 -9.03
N TYR A 473 26.85 -26.52 -9.90
CA TYR A 473 27.73 -26.91 -11.01
C TYR A 473 29.02 -27.57 -10.55
N VAL A 474 29.63 -27.07 -9.47
CA VAL A 474 30.86 -27.63 -8.91
C VAL A 474 30.65 -29.08 -8.47
N ASP A 475 29.52 -29.37 -7.82
CA ASP A 475 29.24 -30.70 -7.31
C ASP A 475 28.83 -31.65 -8.44
N LEU A 476 28.06 -31.19 -9.42
CA LEU A 476 27.76 -31.96 -10.63
C LEU A 476 29.04 -32.33 -11.41
N ILE A 477 30.02 -31.43 -11.50
CA ILE A 477 31.31 -31.71 -12.14
C ILE A 477 32.10 -32.76 -11.34
N LYS A 478 32.13 -32.67 -10.00
CA LYS A 478 32.79 -33.67 -9.15
C LYS A 478 32.13 -35.05 -9.27
N LEU A 479 30.82 -35.09 -9.48
CA LEU A 479 30.05 -36.31 -9.74
C LEU A 479 30.17 -36.82 -11.18
N GLY A 480 31.03 -36.20 -12.00
CA GLY A 480 31.29 -36.62 -13.38
C GLY A 480 30.22 -36.22 -14.39
N ARG A 481 29.26 -35.38 -14.01
CA ARG A 481 28.12 -34.95 -14.85
C ARG A 481 28.31 -33.55 -15.43
N ARG A 482 29.48 -33.32 -16.05
CA ARG A 482 29.73 -32.08 -16.81
C ARG A 482 28.71 -31.89 -17.96
N ASP A 483 28.20 -32.99 -18.51
CA ASP A 483 27.14 -32.97 -19.53
C ASP A 483 25.88 -32.24 -19.06
N LEU A 484 25.50 -32.37 -17.78
CA LEU A 484 24.35 -31.65 -17.23
C LEU A 484 24.59 -30.15 -17.15
N VAL A 485 25.81 -29.74 -16.78
CA VAL A 485 26.19 -28.32 -16.75
C VAL A 485 26.05 -27.70 -18.13
N GLU A 486 26.55 -28.39 -19.17
CA GLU A 486 26.42 -27.96 -20.57
C GLU A 486 24.95 -27.88 -21.01
N LYS A 487 24.12 -28.88 -20.68
CA LYS A 487 22.67 -28.86 -20.98
C LYS A 487 21.93 -27.70 -20.29
N PHE A 488 22.28 -27.36 -19.05
CA PHE A 488 21.70 -26.21 -18.35
C PHE A 488 22.11 -24.89 -19.00
N ASP A 489 23.38 -24.76 -19.40
CA ASP A 489 23.87 -23.56 -20.09
C ASP A 489 23.21 -23.40 -21.47
N ASP A 490 23.12 -24.47 -22.26
CA ASP A 490 22.41 -24.50 -23.54
C ASP A 490 20.94 -24.09 -23.41
N LEU A 491 20.24 -24.63 -22.40
CA LEU A 491 18.85 -24.29 -22.14
C LEU A 491 18.72 -22.81 -21.76
N ARG A 492 19.63 -22.30 -20.94
CA ARG A 492 19.64 -20.88 -20.53
C ARG A 492 19.82 -19.96 -21.74
N GLU A 493 20.74 -20.29 -22.64
CA GLU A 493 20.98 -19.52 -23.86
C GLU A 493 19.76 -19.52 -24.79
N LYS A 494 19.12 -20.68 -25.01
CA LYS A 494 17.88 -20.78 -25.80
C LYS A 494 16.77 -19.91 -25.23
N VAL A 495 16.63 -19.87 -23.91
CA VAL A 495 15.64 -19.02 -23.24
C VAL A 495 15.97 -17.54 -23.43
N TYR A 496 17.22 -17.12 -23.27
CA TYR A 496 17.61 -15.72 -23.48
C TYR A 496 17.44 -15.26 -24.93
N GLU A 497 17.82 -16.10 -25.90
CA GLU A 497 17.65 -15.79 -27.31
C GLU A 497 16.16 -15.65 -27.66
N LYS A 498 15.31 -16.52 -27.12
CA LYS A 498 13.86 -16.42 -27.29
C LYS A 498 13.28 -15.13 -26.73
N GLU A 499 13.66 -14.76 -25.50
CA GLU A 499 13.20 -13.52 -24.86
C GLU A 499 13.67 -12.26 -25.60
N ARG A 500 14.88 -12.31 -26.17
CA ARG A 500 15.45 -11.25 -27.01
C ARG A 500 14.66 -11.08 -28.31
N ILE A 501 14.34 -12.17 -29.00
CA ILE A 501 13.53 -12.16 -30.23
C ILE A 501 12.12 -11.61 -29.97
N ASP A 502 11.53 -11.95 -28.82
CA ASP A 502 10.15 -11.59 -28.47
C ASP A 502 10.00 -10.18 -27.84
N GLY A 503 11.09 -9.40 -27.73
CA GLY A 503 11.05 -8.00 -27.30
C GLY A 503 10.69 -7.77 -25.82
N LYS A 504 10.75 -8.80 -24.96
CA LYS A 504 10.59 -8.61 -23.50
C LYS A 504 11.89 -8.04 -22.94
N ARG A 505 11.80 -6.94 -22.19
CA ARG A 505 12.94 -6.25 -21.55
C ARG A 505 13.83 -7.26 -20.82
N ILE A 506 15.04 -7.44 -21.34
CA ILE A 506 16.16 -8.02 -20.62
C ILE A 506 16.56 -7.00 -19.56
N HIS A 507 16.06 -7.14 -18.34
CA HIS A 507 16.68 -6.49 -17.19
C HIS A 507 17.87 -7.38 -16.80
N ILE A 508 19.04 -6.99 -17.32
CA ILE A 508 20.37 -7.55 -16.99
C ILE A 508 20.58 -7.50 -15.48
#